data_AF-A0A6J6E7S4-F1
#
_entry.id   AF-A0A6J6E7S4-F1
#
_cell.length_a   1.000
_cell.length_b   1.000
_cell.length_c   1.000
_cell.angle_alpha   90.00
_cell.angle_beta   90.00
_cell.angle_gamma   90.00
#
_symmetry.space_group_name_H-M   'P 1'
#
loop_
_entity.id
_entity.type
_entity.pdbx_description
1 polymer ?
#
loop_
_entity_poly.entity_id
_entity_poly.type
_entity_poly.pdbx_seq_one_letter_code
_entity_poly.pdbx_strand_id
1 'polypeptide(L)'
;MWQLFLILLLIEFWIASFVVSKDAMGIGQFLLFLLLPFGALVLATLSRPTVKPDVDQFTEFESQRNVFFLILAALPVISLLRELVAGESIPFDADLVYRIVIFVGALLGLFIKGRRSTLVHALAMLALITTYLFDMYATMPA
;
A
#
# COMPACT_ATOMS: atom_id res chain seq x y z
N MET A 1 9.51 0.98 -10.39
CA MET A 1 8.06 0.67 -10.36
C MET A 1 7.52 0.64 -8.94
N TRP A 2 8.04 -0.21 -8.04
CA TRP A 2 7.60 -0.22 -6.64
C TRP A 2 7.67 1.14 -5.94
N GLN A 3 8.75 1.91 -6.16
CA GLN A 3 8.85 3.28 -5.64
C GLN A 3 7.70 4.20 -6.11
N LEU A 4 7.29 4.11 -7.39
CA LEU A 4 6.17 4.90 -7.92
C LEU A 4 4.85 4.47 -7.28
N PHE A 5 4.64 3.16 -7.15
CA PHE A 5 3.48 2.60 -6.46
C PHE A 5 3.40 3.10 -5.01
N LEU A 6 4.52 3.10 -4.28
CA LEU A 6 4.58 3.58 -2.89
C LEU A 6 4.35 5.09 -2.77
N ILE A 7 4.79 5.88 -3.75
CA ILE A 7 4.48 7.32 -3.80
C ILE A 7 2.96 7.52 -3.91
N LEU A 8 2.30 6.79 -4.81
CA LEU A 8 0.84 6.87 -4.95
C LEU A 8 0.12 6.41 -3.69
N LEU A 9 0.63 5.36 -3.03
CA LEU A 9 0.09 4.88 -1.75
C LEU A 9 0.26 5.91 -0.63
N LEU A 10 1.39 6.62 -0.58
CA LEU A 10 1.57 7.72 0.38
C LEU A 10 0.62 8.88 0.12
N ILE A 11 0.40 9.24 -1.16
CA ILE A 11 -0.58 10.26 -1.55
C ILE A 11 -1.98 9.84 -1.10
N GLU A 12 -2.35 8.57 -1.31
CA GLU A 12 -3.62 8.00 -0.84
C GLU A 12 -3.81 8.15 0.66
N PHE A 13 -2.83 7.75 1.49
CA PHE A 13 -2.90 7.93 2.94
C PHE A 13 -3.01 9.40 3.35
N TRP A 14 -2.33 10.30 2.66
CA TRP A 14 -2.48 11.74 2.88
C TRP A 14 -3.91 12.21 2.60
N ILE A 15 -4.51 11.77 1.50
CA ILE A 15 -5.89 12.11 1.16
C ILE A 15 -6.86 11.56 2.21
N ALA A 16 -6.69 10.30 2.62
CA ALA A 16 -7.49 9.69 3.68
C ALA A 16 -7.43 10.48 4.99
N SER A 17 -6.29 11.10 5.31
CA SER A 17 -6.14 11.93 6.53
C SER A 17 -7.08 13.14 6.54
N PHE A 18 -7.40 13.73 5.37
CA PHE A 18 -8.35 14.83 5.29
C PHE A 18 -9.79 14.41 5.53
N VAL A 19 -10.13 13.18 5.15
CA VAL A 19 -11.46 12.61 5.38
C VAL A 19 -11.65 12.34 6.86
N VAL A 20 -10.68 11.64 7.47
CA VAL A 20 -10.78 11.19 8.86
C VAL A 20 -10.55 12.31 9.88
N SER A 21 -9.81 13.38 9.52
CA SER A 21 -9.57 14.52 10.43
C SER A 21 -10.82 15.33 10.77
N LYS A 22 -11.94 15.11 10.06
CA LYS A 22 -13.24 15.73 10.36
C LYS A 22 -13.92 15.12 11.59
N ASP A 23 -13.50 13.93 12.01
CA ASP A 23 -14.07 13.20 13.14
C ASP A 23 -13.10 13.15 14.33
N ALA A 24 -13.65 13.01 15.55
CA ALA A 24 -12.86 12.88 16.77
C ALA A 24 -12.20 11.50 16.85
N MET A 25 -10.98 11.40 16.32
CA MET A 25 -10.22 10.14 16.28
C MET A 25 -9.67 9.77 17.67
N GLY A 26 -9.99 8.55 18.12
CA GLY A 26 -9.40 7.98 19.34
C GLY A 26 -7.91 7.66 19.18
N ILE A 27 -7.15 7.64 20.28
CA ILE A 27 -5.69 7.42 20.25
C ILE A 27 -5.30 6.09 19.56
N GLY A 28 -6.06 5.02 19.77
CA GLY A 28 -5.80 3.72 19.13
C GLY A 28 -5.97 3.77 17.61
N GLN A 29 -7.02 4.43 17.13
CA GLN A 29 -7.26 4.65 15.69
C GLN A 29 -6.15 5.50 15.08
N PHE A 30 -5.71 6.54 15.80
CA PHE A 30 -4.61 7.41 15.39
C PHE A 30 -3.30 6.63 15.22
N LEU A 31 -2.94 5.79 16.19
CA LEU A 31 -1.74 4.96 16.10
C LEU A 31 -1.81 3.99 14.92
N LEU A 32 -2.96 3.34 14.69
CA LEU A 32 -3.15 2.45 13.54
C LEU A 32 -3.09 3.20 12.21
N PHE A 33 -3.69 4.39 12.13
CA PHE A 33 -3.61 5.24 10.95
C PHE A 33 -2.17 5.66 10.66
N LEU A 34 -1.39 5.99 11.69
CA LEU A 34 0.01 6.40 11.57
C LEU A 34 0.93 5.25 11.12
N LEU A 35 0.59 3.99 11.41
CA LEU A 35 1.34 2.84 10.91
C LEU A 35 1.31 2.71 9.39
N LEU A 36 0.28 3.23 8.72
CA LEU A 36 0.15 3.16 7.26
C LEU A 36 1.28 3.92 6.52
N PRO A 37 1.49 5.24 6.74
CA PRO A 37 2.58 5.96 6.12
C PRO A 37 3.96 5.46 6.60
N PHE A 38 4.11 5.03 7.86
CA PHE A 38 5.37 4.43 8.31
C PHE A 38 5.68 3.12 7.59
N GLY A 39 4.68 2.26 7.39
CA GLY A 39 4.83 1.03 6.62
C GLY A 39 5.25 1.32 5.18
N ALA A 40 4.63 2.31 4.53
CA ALA A 40 5.04 2.74 3.18
C ALA A 40 6.48 3.28 3.14
N LEU A 41 6.92 4.02 4.16
CA LEU A 41 8.31 4.48 4.28
C LEU A 41 9.29 3.31 4.43
N VAL A 42 8.97 2.31 5.27
CA VAL A 42 9.79 1.09 5.40
C VAL A 42 9.87 0.35 4.05
N LEU A 43 8.74 0.16 3.36
CA LEU A 43 8.71 -0.43 2.02
C LEU A 43 9.58 0.35 1.02
N ALA A 44 9.62 1.68 1.13
CA ALA A 44 10.46 2.51 0.27
C ALA A 44 11.94 2.25 0.53
N THR A 45 12.36 1.99 1.77
CA THR A 45 13.74 1.59 2.07
C THR A 45 14.09 0.21 1.49
N LEU A 46 13.18 -0.76 1.60
CA LEU A 46 13.37 -2.14 1.12
C LEU A 46 13.40 -2.26 -0.41
N SER A 47 12.75 -1.34 -1.10
CA SER A 47 12.67 -1.31 -2.57
C SER A 47 13.61 -0.29 -3.20
N ARG A 48 14.46 0.38 -2.43
CA ARG A 48 15.42 1.36 -2.95
C ARG A 48 16.65 0.62 -3.47
N PRO A 49 16.92 0.66 -4.78
CA PRO A 49 18.10 0.00 -5.31
C PRO A 49 19.36 0.77 -4.93
N THR A 50 20.43 0.05 -4.61
CA THR A 50 21.77 0.62 -4.53
C THR A 50 22.23 0.98 -5.95
N VAL A 51 22.47 2.27 -6.21
CA VAL A 51 22.94 2.74 -7.52
C VAL A 51 24.47 2.65 -7.55
N LYS A 52 24.98 1.46 -7.86
CA LYS A 52 26.41 1.21 -8.10
C LYS A 52 26.58 0.42 -9.40
N PRO A 53 27.66 0.65 -10.17
CA PRO A 53 27.85 0.05 -11.51
C PRO A 53 27.88 -1.49 -11.53
N ASP A 54 28.22 -2.09 -10.39
CA ASP A 54 28.49 -3.51 -10.18
C ASP A 54 27.38 -4.25 -9.42
N VAL A 55 26.33 -3.55 -8.99
CA VAL A 55 25.24 -4.13 -8.20
C VAL A 55 24.02 -4.42 -9.06
N ASP A 56 23.62 -5.68 -9.13
CA ASP A 56 22.33 -6.05 -9.73
C ASP A 56 21.18 -5.72 -8.77
N GLN A 57 20.50 -4.61 -9.08
CA GLN A 57 19.34 -4.10 -8.36
C GLN A 57 18.20 -5.11 -8.24
N PHE A 58 18.05 -6.03 -9.22
CA PHE A 58 17.01 -7.05 -9.15
C PHE A 58 17.31 -8.08 -8.07
N THR A 59 18.55 -8.56 -8.02
CA THR A 59 19.00 -9.53 -7.02
C THR A 59 18.96 -8.92 -5.60
N GLU A 60 19.28 -7.63 -5.46
CA GLU A 60 19.15 -6.92 -4.18
C GLU A 60 17.70 -6.90 -3.69
N PHE A 61 16.75 -6.50 -4.54
CA PHE A 61 15.32 -6.52 -4.20
C PHE A 61 14.83 -7.94 -3.88
N GLU A 62 15.25 -8.95 -4.64
CA GLU A 62 14.87 -10.35 -4.42
C GLU A 62 15.21 -10.83 -3.00
N SER A 63 16.31 -10.34 -2.41
CA SER A 63 16.69 -10.67 -1.03
C SER A 63 15.71 -10.12 0.02
N GLN A 64 15.07 -8.98 -0.27
CA GLN A 64 14.12 -8.30 0.62
C GLN A 64 12.66 -8.58 0.24
N ARG A 65 12.41 -9.30 -0.86
CA ARG A 65 11.09 -9.49 -1.48
C ARG A 65 10.04 -9.96 -0.48
N ASN A 66 10.36 -10.97 0.31
CA ASN A 66 9.38 -11.55 1.24
C ASN A 66 8.97 -10.54 2.30
N VAL A 67 9.94 -9.81 2.88
CA VAL A 67 9.67 -8.78 3.88
C VAL A 67 8.85 -7.64 3.27
N PHE A 68 9.21 -7.21 2.06
CA PHE A 68 8.47 -6.20 1.31
C PHE A 68 6.99 -6.58 1.14
N PHE A 69 6.70 -7.77 0.61
CA PHE A 69 5.32 -8.16 0.36
C PHE A 69 4.52 -8.48 1.63
N LEU A 70 5.16 -8.98 2.69
CA LEU A 70 4.50 -9.17 3.98
C LEU A 70 4.07 -7.84 4.60
N ILE A 71 4.94 -6.83 4.59
CA ILE A 71 4.59 -5.50 5.07
C ILE A 71 3.50 -4.88 4.19
N LEU A 72 3.59 -5.03 2.87
CA LEU A 72 2.57 -4.53 1.95
C LEU A 72 1.19 -5.18 2.20
N ALA A 73 1.15 -6.49 2.47
CA ALA A 73 -0.07 -7.19 2.84
C ALA A 73 -0.61 -6.75 4.21
N ALA A 74 0.26 -6.33 5.14
CA ALA A 74 -0.19 -5.85 6.44
C ALA A 74 -0.94 -4.51 6.37
N LEU A 75 -0.65 -3.65 5.39
CA LEU A 75 -1.28 -2.32 5.29
C LEU A 75 -2.81 -2.35 5.19
N PRO A 76 -3.46 -3.10 4.27
CA PRO A 76 -4.92 -3.19 4.23
C PRO A 76 -5.50 -3.84 5.48
N VAL A 77 -4.78 -4.78 6.11
CA VAL A 77 -5.21 -5.38 7.39
C VAL A 77 -5.22 -4.34 8.50
N ILE A 78 -4.18 -3.51 8.61
CA ILE A 78 -4.09 -2.41 9.57
C ILE A 78 -5.22 -1.39 9.33
N SER A 79 -5.52 -1.08 8.07
CA SER A 79 -6.63 -0.18 7.72
C SER A 79 -7.99 -0.72 8.20
N LEU A 80 -8.27 -2.01 8.01
CA LEU A 80 -9.48 -2.65 8.52
C LEU A 80 -9.52 -2.73 10.05
N LEU A 81 -8.38 -3.02 10.69
CA LEU A 81 -8.29 -3.02 12.15
C LEU A 81 -8.60 -1.65 12.74
N ARG A 82 -8.23 -0.56 12.06
CA ARG A 82 -8.57 0.81 12.48
C ARG A 82 -10.08 1.03 12.57
N GLU A 83 -10.81 0.63 11.53
CA GLU A 83 -12.29 0.74 11.48
C GLU A 83 -12.96 -0.12 12.54
N LEU A 84 -12.46 -1.34 12.74
CA LEU A 84 -12.96 -2.22 13.80
C LEU A 84 -12.74 -1.62 15.20
N VAL A 85 -11.58 -1.02 15.45
CA VAL A 85 -11.28 -0.31 16.71
C VAL A 85 -12.12 0.96 16.85
N ALA A 86 -12.57 1.55 15.75
CA ALA A 86 -13.52 2.66 15.76
C ALA A 86 -14.96 2.25 16.06
N GLY A 87 -15.26 0.94 16.06
CA GLY A 87 -16.63 0.45 16.17
C GLY A 87 -17.45 0.76 14.91
N GLU A 88 -16.77 1.10 13.81
CA GLU A 88 -17.39 1.35 12.52
C GLU A 88 -17.76 0.02 11.86
N SER A 89 -18.91 -0.02 11.19
CA SER A 89 -19.23 -1.15 10.32
C SER A 89 -18.38 -1.08 9.07
N ILE A 90 -17.69 -2.17 8.73
CA ILE A 90 -16.92 -2.24 7.47
C ILE A 90 -17.92 -2.21 6.30
N PRO A 91 -17.94 -1.14 5.48
CA PRO A 91 -18.86 -1.04 4.37
C PRO A 91 -18.46 -2.03 3.26
N PHE A 92 -19.44 -2.65 2.61
CA PHE A 92 -19.23 -3.46 1.41
C PHE A 92 -19.23 -2.56 0.18
N ASP A 93 -18.21 -1.73 0.05
CA ASP A 93 -18.06 -0.75 -1.01
C ASP A 93 -16.84 -1.04 -1.90
N ALA A 94 -16.60 -0.14 -2.87
CA ALA A 94 -15.45 -0.23 -3.76
C ALA A 94 -14.13 -0.19 -2.98
N ASP A 95 -14.05 0.58 -1.90
CA ASP A 95 -12.84 0.72 -1.07
C ASP A 95 -12.42 -0.63 -0.47
N LEU A 96 -13.37 -1.38 0.09
CA LEU A 96 -13.11 -2.73 0.57
C LEU A 96 -12.58 -3.65 -0.54
N VAL A 97 -13.13 -3.57 -1.75
CA VAL A 97 -12.66 -4.36 -2.89
C VAL A 97 -11.20 -4.03 -3.21
N TYR A 98 -10.82 -2.76 -3.27
CA TYR A 98 -9.44 -2.35 -3.52
C TYR A 98 -8.48 -2.84 -2.42
N ARG A 99 -8.87 -2.77 -1.14
CA ARG A 99 -8.08 -3.32 -0.03
C ARG A 99 -7.85 -4.83 -0.17
N ILE A 100 -8.89 -5.59 -0.53
CA ILE A 100 -8.80 -7.04 -0.74
C ILE A 100 -7.88 -7.34 -1.94
N VAL A 101 -8.03 -6.63 -3.05
CA VAL A 101 -7.20 -6.85 -4.24
C VAL A 101 -5.73 -6.49 -3.95
N ILE A 102 -5.44 -5.41 -3.23
CA ILE A 102 -4.09 -5.07 -2.80
C ILE A 102 -3.52 -6.16 -1.88
N PHE A 103 -4.30 -6.64 -0.92
CA PHE A 103 -3.89 -7.72 -0.02
C PHE A 103 -3.53 -9.00 -0.78
N VAL A 104 -4.42 -9.47 -1.65
CA VAL A 104 -4.19 -10.66 -2.48
C VAL A 104 -3.01 -10.45 -3.43
N GLY A 105 -2.92 -9.27 -4.05
CA GLY A 105 -1.79 -8.90 -4.90
C GLY A 105 -0.46 -8.97 -4.17
N ALA A 106 -0.39 -8.44 -2.94
CA ALA A 106 0.79 -8.53 -2.11
C ALA A 106 1.16 -9.99 -1.77
N LEU A 107 0.18 -10.83 -1.43
CA LEU A 107 0.41 -12.26 -1.19
C LEU A 107 0.92 -12.99 -2.43
N LEU A 108 0.39 -12.68 -3.62
CA LEU A 108 0.89 -13.23 -4.88
C LEU A 108 2.35 -12.85 -5.12
N GLY A 109 2.74 -11.62 -4.75
CA GLY A 109 4.12 -11.14 -4.81
C GLY A 109 5.14 -12.03 -4.07
N LEU A 110 4.72 -12.78 -3.04
CA LEU A 110 5.58 -13.74 -2.33
C LEU A 110 6.00 -14.92 -3.21
N PHE A 111 5.19 -15.29 -4.19
CA PHE A 111 5.38 -16.47 -5.04
C PHE A 111 5.93 -16.11 -6.42
N ILE A 112 5.85 -14.85 -6.83
CA ILE A 112 6.32 -14.39 -8.13
C ILE A 112 7.85 -14.37 -8.14
N LYS A 113 8.44 -15.19 -9.02
CA LYS A 113 9.88 -15.26 -9.25
C LYS A 113 10.20 -14.79 -10.66
N GLY A 114 11.28 -14.03 -10.79
CA GLY A 114 11.82 -13.61 -12.09
C GLY A 114 11.52 -12.16 -12.46
N ARG A 115 12.45 -11.58 -13.22
CA ARG A 115 12.49 -10.13 -13.50
C ARG A 115 11.27 -9.60 -14.25
N ARG A 116 10.86 -10.31 -15.31
CA ARG A 116 9.70 -9.91 -16.13
C ARG A 116 8.39 -10.02 -15.35
N SER A 117 8.17 -11.13 -14.66
CA SER A 117 6.96 -11.35 -13.85
C SER A 117 6.85 -10.34 -12.70
N THR A 118 7.98 -10.02 -12.05
CA THR A 118 8.04 -8.97 -11.01
C THR A 118 7.70 -7.60 -11.57
N LEU A 119 8.20 -7.27 -12.76
CA LEU A 119 7.88 -6.01 -13.44
C LEU A 119 6.38 -5.93 -13.79
N VAL A 120 5.82 -6.99 -14.38
CA VAL A 120 4.39 -7.05 -14.73
C VAL A 120 3.52 -6.92 -13.48
N HIS A 121 3.88 -7.60 -12.40
CA HIS A 121 3.17 -7.49 -11.13
C HIS A 121 3.23 -6.07 -10.55
N ALA A 122 4.41 -5.44 -10.55
CA ALA A 122 4.57 -4.06 -10.10
C ALA A 122 3.74 -3.08 -10.94
N LEU A 123 3.66 -3.29 -12.26
CA LEU A 123 2.82 -2.49 -13.16
C LEU A 123 1.33 -2.71 -12.89
N ALA A 124 0.90 -3.95 -12.63
CA ALA A 124 -0.48 -4.26 -12.29
C ALA A 124 -0.89 -3.58 -10.98
N MET A 125 -0.04 -3.66 -9.94
CA MET A 125 -0.28 -2.97 -8.66
C MET A 125 -0.28 -1.44 -8.83
N LEU A 126 0.60 -0.91 -9.67
CA LEU A 126 0.63 0.52 -9.99
C LEU A 126 -0.65 0.98 -10.71
N ALA A 127 -1.12 0.20 -11.69
CA ALA A 127 -2.37 0.48 -12.39
C ALA A 127 -3.55 0.45 -11.41
N LEU A 128 -3.61 -0.56 -10.53
CA LEU A 128 -4.63 -0.71 -9.51
C LEU A 128 -4.73 0.52 -8.59
N ILE A 129 -3.62 0.95 -7.98
CA ILE A 129 -3.65 2.12 -7.09
C ILE A 129 -3.96 3.42 -7.84
N THR A 130 -3.55 3.51 -9.11
CA THR A 130 -3.86 4.66 -9.95
C THR A 130 -5.36 4.73 -10.22
N THR A 131 -5.99 3.62 -10.63
CA THR A 131 -7.44 3.54 -10.84
C THR A 131 -8.21 3.84 -9.56
N TYR A 132 -7.78 3.29 -8.42
CA TYR A 132 -8.37 3.60 -7.12
C TYR A 132 -8.35 5.11 -6.81
N LEU A 133 -7.19 5.76 -6.98
CA LEU A 133 -7.08 7.20 -6.77
C LEU A 133 -8.00 7.99 -7.71
N PHE A 134 -8.10 7.59 -8.99
CA PHE A 134 -9.02 8.23 -9.93
C PHE A 134 -10.48 8.09 -9.49
N ASP A 135 -10.92 6.90 -9.08
CA ASP A 135 -12.28 6.66 -8.58
C ASP A 135 -12.57 7.48 -7.31
N MET A 136 -11.61 7.54 -6.39
CA MET A 136 -11.72 8.33 -5.17
C MET A 136 -11.81 9.83 -5.47
N TYR A 137 -10.95 10.36 -6.35
CA TYR A 137 -10.99 11.78 -6.74
C TYR A 137 -12.28 12.14 -7.49
N ALA A 138 -12.79 11.24 -8.33
CA ALA A 138 -14.04 11.46 -9.07
C ALA A 138 -15.27 11.54 -8.14
N THR A 139 -15.18 10.97 -6.94
CA THR A 139 -16.29 10.90 -5.97
C THR A 139 -16.18 11.91 -4.83
N MET A 140 -15.06 12.64 -4.72
CA MET A 140 -14.90 13.69 -3.70
C MET A 140 -15.71 14.94 -4.05
N PRO A 141 -16.53 15.47 -3.11
CA PRO A 141 -17.20 16.76 -3.31
C PRO A 141 -16.16 17.89 -3.35
N ALA A 142 -16.31 18.78 -4.34
CA ALA A 142 -15.44 19.94 -4.59
C ALA A 142 -15.44 20.97 -3.44
#